data_AF-M6GHW9-F1
#
_entry.id   AF-M6GHW9-F1
#
_cell.length_a   1.000
_cell.length_b   1.000
_cell.length_c   1.000
_cell.angle_alpha   90.00
_cell.angle_beta   90.00
_cell.angle_gamma   90.00
#
_symmetry.space_group_name_H-M   'P 1'
#
loop_
_entity.id
_entity.type
_entity.pdbx_description
1 polymer ?
#
loop_
_entity_poly.entity_id
_entity_poly.type
_entity_poly.pdbx_seq_one_letter_code
_entity_poly.pdbx_strand_id
1 'polypeptide(L)'
;MPELKKDPLWAEIEEDKHYLTFKLQGQNEIICSDKTIVQTISQNASDDEVEKGICLVSGKTNPIERLHSKISLTGANTSGANLVSFNLDAFESYGKKQGSNAPTSKYANFAYGTSISSLTSKDSRQKILIGNTTMMFWSETKNELEDEFLSLLKPSDEDPKKDSKRKQEARSNQTIKEHFVSPFTGKLQHLLNDGTKFFILGLAPNAARISVRFWYPSTVGEISKNINQHFTDLKLEIYNIESGFISLNRILSSTAIQGKMENVSPLLSGKLVTSIISGSEYPRTLLSSILIRLKAEKEISFVRVSVLKAILNRKGRFEKFKNYKELTTSMDEENINVAYRLGRLFAVMERLQERANPGINATIRDRYFSSASSRPATVFPVLFNLSMHHASKSGSVWFEKLKGEILAPLSGRIPNTFSLEEQGLFAVGYYHQRNELFKKKEELSQGE
;
A
#
# COMPACT_ATOMS: atom_id res chain seq x y z
N MET A 1 -41.01 -21.49 -29.19
CA MET A 1 -40.12 -20.71 -30.10
C MET A 1 -40.87 -19.69 -30.97
N PRO A 2 -42.00 -19.99 -31.64
CA PRO A 2 -42.69 -19.02 -32.50
C PRO A 2 -43.19 -17.76 -31.77
N GLU A 3 -43.51 -17.89 -30.48
CA GLU A 3 -43.94 -16.76 -29.64
C GLU A 3 -42.78 -15.85 -29.21
N LEU A 4 -41.57 -16.40 -29.03
CA LEU A 4 -40.39 -15.59 -28.69
C LEU A 4 -40.03 -14.61 -29.81
N LYS A 5 -40.26 -15.01 -31.07
CA LYS A 5 -40.06 -14.15 -32.25
C LYS A 5 -40.99 -12.95 -32.34
N LYS A 6 -42.05 -12.93 -31.52
CA LYS A 6 -43.00 -11.81 -31.43
C LYS A 6 -42.61 -10.82 -30.34
N ASP A 7 -41.58 -11.13 -29.55
CA ASP A 7 -41.11 -10.23 -28.50
C ASP A 7 -40.50 -8.97 -29.13
N PRO A 8 -40.85 -7.76 -28.66
CA PRO A 8 -40.30 -6.50 -29.18
C PRO A 8 -38.77 -6.44 -29.18
N LEU A 9 -38.11 -7.22 -28.30
CA LEU A 9 -36.66 -7.29 -28.17
C LEU A 9 -36.04 -8.44 -28.99
N TRP A 10 -36.81 -9.14 -29.85
CA TRP A 10 -36.30 -10.26 -30.65
C TRP A 10 -35.10 -9.88 -31.52
N ALA A 11 -35.09 -8.67 -32.08
CA ALA A 11 -33.96 -8.17 -32.87
C ALA A 11 -32.67 -8.03 -32.04
N GLU A 12 -32.77 -7.72 -30.75
CA GLU A 12 -31.65 -7.66 -29.80
C GLU A 12 -31.18 -9.06 -29.40
N ILE A 13 -32.10 -10.03 -29.34
CA ILE A 13 -31.79 -11.44 -29.05
C ILE A 13 -31.07 -12.12 -30.23
N GLU A 14 -31.34 -11.70 -31.47
CA GLU A 14 -30.71 -12.25 -32.69
C GLU A 14 -29.25 -11.77 -32.88
N GLU A 15 -28.82 -10.70 -32.22
CA GLU A 15 -27.41 -10.32 -32.21
C GLU A 15 -26.59 -11.32 -31.37
N ASP A 16 -25.60 -11.94 -32.02
CA ASP A 16 -24.91 -13.20 -31.65
C ASP A 16 -24.03 -13.16 -30.37
N LYS A 17 -24.37 -12.31 -29.38
CA LYS A 17 -23.52 -11.99 -28.21
C LYS A 17 -24.23 -11.90 -26.87
N HIS A 18 -25.46 -12.37 -26.73
CA HIS A 18 -26.20 -12.25 -25.47
C HIS A 18 -26.37 -13.59 -24.75
N TYR A 19 -26.06 -13.60 -23.44
CA TYR A 19 -26.40 -14.72 -22.57
C TYR A 19 -27.88 -14.63 -22.19
N LEU A 20 -28.68 -15.60 -22.65
CA LEU A 20 -30.09 -15.70 -22.30
C LEU A 20 -30.27 -16.39 -20.95
N THR A 21 -31.20 -15.89 -20.14
CA THR A 21 -31.64 -16.53 -18.90
C THR A 21 -33.17 -16.55 -18.86
N PHE A 22 -33.73 -17.40 -18.02
CA PHE A 22 -35.17 -17.66 -17.96
C PHE A 22 -35.71 -17.28 -16.58
N LYS A 23 -36.96 -16.83 -16.51
CA LYS A 23 -37.71 -16.57 -15.27
C LYS A 23 -39.05 -17.30 -15.35
N LEU A 24 -39.49 -17.89 -14.24
CA LEU A 24 -40.84 -18.45 -14.15
C LEU A 24 -41.87 -17.32 -14.07
N GLN A 25 -42.96 -17.46 -14.84
CA GLN A 25 -44.05 -16.50 -14.85
C GLN A 25 -44.60 -16.32 -13.42
N GLY A 26 -44.63 -15.07 -12.93
CA GLY A 26 -45.07 -14.73 -11.57
C GLY A 26 -43.97 -14.68 -10.50
N GLN A 27 -42.75 -15.13 -10.78
CA GLN A 27 -41.61 -14.91 -9.88
C GLN A 27 -40.87 -13.62 -10.23
N ASN A 28 -40.07 -13.07 -9.31
CA ASN A 28 -39.22 -11.89 -9.57
C ASN A 28 -37.74 -12.21 -9.78
N GLU A 29 -37.34 -13.45 -9.52
CA GLU A 29 -35.97 -13.92 -9.66
C GLU A 29 -35.81 -14.78 -10.92
N ILE A 30 -34.59 -14.86 -11.44
CA ILE A 30 -34.25 -15.75 -12.57
C ILE A 30 -34.19 -17.21 -12.08
N ILE A 31 -34.48 -18.17 -12.95
CA ILE A 31 -34.50 -19.59 -12.62
C ILE A 31 -33.16 -20.05 -12.03
N CYS A 32 -32.05 -19.50 -12.54
CA CYS A 32 -30.71 -19.84 -12.06
C CYS A 32 -30.34 -19.23 -10.70
N SER A 33 -31.16 -18.34 -10.12
CA SER A 33 -30.97 -17.83 -8.75
C SER A 33 -31.89 -18.48 -7.71
N ASP A 34 -32.89 -19.27 -8.13
CA ASP A 34 -33.78 -19.98 -7.21
C ASP A 34 -33.01 -21.08 -6.45
N LYS A 35 -32.94 -20.94 -5.12
CA LYS A 35 -32.19 -21.85 -4.24
C LYS A 35 -32.69 -23.30 -4.32
N THR A 36 -33.99 -23.50 -4.50
CA THR A 36 -34.62 -24.81 -4.58
C THR A 36 -34.19 -25.49 -5.86
N ILE A 37 -34.28 -24.79 -6.99
CA ILE A 37 -33.89 -25.32 -8.30
C ILE A 37 -32.39 -25.64 -8.33
N VAL A 38 -31.53 -24.74 -7.82
CA VAL A 38 -30.08 -24.98 -7.73
C VAL A 38 -29.77 -26.20 -6.85
N GLN A 39 -30.47 -26.37 -5.72
CA GLN A 39 -30.31 -27.54 -4.86
C GLN A 39 -30.79 -28.83 -5.54
N THR A 40 -31.94 -28.81 -6.20
CA THR A 40 -32.51 -29.98 -6.90
C THR A 40 -31.63 -30.40 -8.07
N ILE A 41 -31.14 -29.47 -8.90
CA ILE A 41 -30.19 -29.77 -9.99
C ILE A 41 -28.88 -30.31 -9.41
N SER A 42 -28.39 -29.76 -8.29
CA SER A 42 -27.17 -30.26 -7.64
C SER A 42 -27.33 -31.68 -7.10
N GLN A 43 -28.53 -32.08 -6.71
CA GLN A 43 -28.86 -33.43 -6.23
C GLN A 43 -29.18 -34.40 -7.37
N ASN A 44 -29.76 -33.91 -8.48
CA ASN A 44 -30.29 -34.71 -9.58
C ASN A 44 -29.49 -34.57 -10.90
N ALA A 45 -28.30 -33.96 -10.88
CA ALA A 45 -27.39 -33.98 -12.02
C ALA A 45 -27.11 -35.44 -12.37
N SER A 46 -27.67 -35.86 -13.50
CA SER A 46 -27.93 -37.24 -13.92
C SER A 46 -26.73 -38.18 -13.88
N ASP A 47 -27.06 -39.45 -13.64
CA ASP A 47 -26.27 -40.69 -13.64
C ASP A 47 -25.56 -41.01 -14.99
N ASP A 48 -24.77 -40.09 -15.54
CA ASP A 48 -23.60 -40.54 -16.30
C ASP A 48 -22.55 -41.05 -15.30
N GLU A 49 -21.61 -41.90 -15.71
CA GLU A 49 -20.51 -42.50 -14.91
C GLU A 49 -19.56 -41.45 -14.27
N VAL A 50 -20.10 -40.52 -13.49
CA VAL A 50 -19.34 -39.46 -12.86
C VAL A 50 -18.82 -39.99 -11.55
N GLU A 51 -17.50 -40.17 -11.49
CA GLU A 51 -16.77 -40.58 -10.29
C GLU A 51 -17.23 -39.75 -9.09
N LYS A 52 -17.94 -40.40 -8.15
CA LYS A 52 -18.36 -39.79 -6.89
C LYS A 52 -17.22 -39.90 -5.90
N GLY A 53 -16.97 -38.82 -5.17
CA GLY A 53 -15.90 -38.75 -4.18
C GLY A 53 -16.23 -37.76 -3.08
N ILE A 54 -15.44 -37.78 -2.01
CA ILE A 54 -15.55 -36.79 -0.93
C ILE A 54 -15.00 -35.47 -1.46
N CYS A 55 -15.85 -34.45 -1.57
CA CYS A 55 -15.43 -33.12 -1.96
C CYS A 55 -14.57 -32.48 -0.86
N LEU A 56 -13.34 -32.09 -1.18
CA LEU A 56 -12.41 -31.46 -0.23
C LEU A 56 -12.89 -30.11 0.31
N VAL A 57 -13.81 -29.44 -0.38
CA VAL A 57 -14.36 -28.14 0.06
C VAL A 57 -15.53 -28.32 1.03
N SER A 58 -16.47 -29.22 0.73
CA SER A 58 -17.71 -29.37 1.50
C SER A 58 -17.69 -30.54 2.48
N GLY A 59 -16.74 -31.46 2.35
CA GLY A 59 -16.69 -32.72 3.12
C GLY A 59 -17.76 -33.76 2.74
N LYS A 60 -18.62 -33.45 1.76
CA LYS A 60 -19.75 -34.30 1.35
C LYS A 60 -19.40 -35.13 0.11
N THR A 61 -19.88 -36.37 0.05
CA THR A 61 -19.78 -37.23 -1.13
C THR A 61 -20.65 -36.67 -2.26
N ASN A 62 -20.05 -36.31 -3.38
CA ASN A 62 -20.72 -35.70 -4.53
C ASN A 62 -20.00 -36.10 -5.84
N PRO A 63 -20.62 -35.87 -7.01
CA PRO A 63 -19.94 -35.99 -8.30
C PRO A 63 -18.73 -35.05 -8.37
N ILE A 64 -17.55 -35.61 -8.66
CA ILE A 64 -16.29 -34.86 -8.72
C ILE A 64 -16.13 -34.21 -10.09
N GLU A 65 -15.65 -32.97 -10.07
CA GLU A 65 -15.31 -32.24 -11.28
C GLU A 65 -13.97 -32.73 -11.84
N ARG A 66 -13.95 -33.07 -13.13
CA ARG A 66 -12.73 -33.53 -13.78
C ARG A 66 -11.80 -32.36 -14.11
N LEU A 67 -12.35 -31.27 -14.63
CA LEU A 67 -11.61 -30.07 -15.02
C LEU A 67 -12.22 -28.85 -14.32
N HIS A 68 -11.39 -28.17 -13.55
CA HIS A 68 -11.83 -27.01 -12.78
C HIS A 68 -12.11 -25.80 -13.67
N SER A 69 -12.92 -24.88 -13.15
CA SER A 69 -13.28 -23.62 -13.80
C SER A 69 -12.04 -22.80 -14.15
N LYS A 70 -12.01 -22.23 -15.36
CA LYS A 70 -10.99 -21.25 -15.77
C LYS A 70 -11.42 -19.87 -15.31
N ILE A 71 -10.52 -19.16 -14.66
CA ILE A 71 -10.74 -17.81 -14.13
C ILE A 71 -9.91 -16.83 -14.95
N SER A 72 -10.54 -15.75 -15.40
CA SER A 72 -9.85 -14.66 -16.08
C SER A 72 -9.29 -13.67 -15.06
N LEU A 73 -7.96 -13.54 -15.01
CA LEU A 73 -7.28 -12.53 -14.19
C LEU A 73 -6.48 -11.61 -15.11
N THR A 74 -6.30 -10.35 -14.70
CA THR A 74 -5.42 -9.42 -15.42
C THR A 74 -4.00 -10.00 -15.46
N GLY A 75 -3.47 -10.21 -16.66
CA GLY A 75 -2.14 -10.83 -16.87
C GLY A 75 -2.14 -12.36 -16.90
N ALA A 76 -3.30 -13.03 -16.82
CA ALA A 76 -3.42 -14.44 -17.16
C ALA A 76 -3.46 -14.66 -18.69
N ASN A 77 -3.31 -15.92 -19.12
CA ASN A 77 -3.52 -16.30 -20.52
C ASN A 77 -4.93 -15.91 -21.00
N THR A 78 -5.09 -15.68 -22.30
CA THR A 78 -6.38 -15.30 -22.93
C THR A 78 -7.49 -16.32 -22.66
N SER A 79 -7.15 -17.59 -22.45
CA SER A 79 -8.09 -18.64 -22.09
C SER A 79 -8.47 -18.69 -20.60
N GLY A 80 -7.92 -17.81 -19.77
CA GLY A 80 -7.98 -17.89 -18.30
C GLY A 80 -6.99 -18.92 -17.73
N ALA A 81 -6.93 -18.98 -16.40
CA ALA A 81 -6.07 -19.88 -15.63
C ALA A 81 -6.87 -20.63 -14.55
N ASN A 82 -6.38 -21.79 -14.12
CA ASN A 82 -7.06 -22.63 -13.14
C ASN A 82 -6.49 -22.44 -11.72
N LEU A 83 -7.36 -22.41 -10.72
CA LEU A 83 -6.95 -22.45 -9.31
C LEU A 83 -6.38 -23.82 -8.93
N VAL A 84 -6.99 -24.88 -9.44
CA VAL A 84 -6.57 -26.27 -9.26
C VAL A 84 -6.46 -26.90 -10.65
N SER A 85 -5.30 -27.46 -11.00
CA SER A 85 -5.12 -28.14 -12.28
C SER A 85 -3.99 -29.17 -12.21
N PHE A 86 -4.23 -30.31 -12.85
CA PHE A 86 -3.26 -31.38 -13.05
C PHE A 86 -3.30 -31.73 -14.54
N ASN A 87 -2.35 -31.17 -15.29
CA ASN A 87 -2.35 -31.17 -16.76
C ASN A 87 -1.25 -32.02 -17.38
N LEU A 88 -0.38 -32.62 -16.56
CA LEU A 88 0.70 -33.53 -16.96
C LEU A 88 0.77 -34.65 -15.92
N ASP A 89 1.17 -35.85 -16.35
CA ASP A 89 1.30 -37.04 -15.50
C ASP A 89 2.20 -36.80 -14.28
N ALA A 90 3.23 -35.95 -14.40
CA ALA A 90 4.12 -35.59 -13.30
C ALA A 90 3.42 -34.84 -12.14
N PHE A 91 2.20 -34.33 -12.35
CA PHE A 91 1.41 -33.69 -11.31
C PHE A 91 0.36 -34.63 -10.69
N GLU A 92 0.18 -35.82 -11.27
CA GLU A 92 -0.78 -36.84 -10.83
C GLU A 92 -0.15 -37.73 -9.75
N SER A 93 -0.93 -38.13 -8.76
CA SER A 93 -0.44 -38.90 -7.61
C SER A 93 -1.40 -40.04 -7.27
N TYR A 94 -0.89 -41.12 -6.69
CA TYR A 94 -1.72 -42.25 -6.20
C TYR A 94 -2.64 -42.87 -7.26
N GLY A 95 -2.23 -42.86 -8.54
CA GLY A 95 -3.03 -43.35 -9.67
C GLY A 95 -4.23 -42.46 -10.03
N LYS A 96 -4.39 -41.29 -9.38
CA LYS A 96 -5.48 -40.35 -9.61
C LYS A 96 -5.11 -39.37 -10.71
N LYS A 97 -6.02 -39.22 -11.68
CA LYS A 97 -5.82 -38.33 -12.83
C LYS A 97 -6.62 -37.04 -12.69
N GLN A 98 -6.09 -35.94 -13.22
CA GLN A 98 -6.79 -34.65 -13.29
C GLN A 98 -7.47 -34.24 -11.97
N GLY A 99 -8.74 -33.80 -12.01
CA GLY A 99 -9.51 -33.37 -10.84
C GLY A 99 -9.65 -34.42 -9.73
N SER A 100 -9.54 -35.71 -10.03
CA SER A 100 -9.57 -36.78 -9.02
C SER A 100 -8.38 -36.68 -8.05
N ASN A 101 -7.28 -36.00 -8.43
CA ASN A 101 -6.13 -35.74 -7.56
C ASN A 101 -6.41 -34.68 -6.47
N ALA A 102 -7.42 -33.82 -6.67
CA ALA A 102 -7.93 -32.88 -5.67
C ALA A 102 -9.46 -32.82 -5.73
N PRO A 103 -10.14 -33.89 -5.26
CA PRO A 103 -11.56 -34.10 -5.54
C PRO A 103 -12.40 -32.94 -5.03
N THR A 104 -12.97 -32.19 -5.97
CA THR A 104 -13.85 -31.06 -5.72
C THR A 104 -15.15 -31.30 -6.45
N SER A 105 -16.29 -31.12 -5.78
CA SER A 105 -17.59 -31.38 -6.41
C SER A 105 -17.86 -30.39 -7.55
N LYS A 106 -18.64 -30.82 -8.55
CA LYS A 106 -19.12 -29.94 -9.64
C LYS A 106 -19.72 -28.63 -9.10
N TYR A 107 -20.56 -28.72 -8.07
CA TYR A 107 -21.14 -27.54 -7.41
C TYR A 107 -20.07 -26.63 -6.79
N ALA A 108 -19.13 -27.18 -6.01
CA ALA A 108 -18.09 -26.37 -5.38
C ALA A 108 -17.22 -25.68 -6.46
N ASN A 109 -16.88 -26.41 -7.52
CA ASN A 109 -16.15 -25.88 -8.68
C ASN A 109 -16.87 -24.73 -9.39
N PHE A 110 -18.16 -24.90 -9.63
CA PHE A 110 -19.01 -23.87 -10.22
C PHE A 110 -19.13 -22.64 -9.30
N ALA A 111 -19.36 -22.87 -8.00
CA ALA A 111 -19.57 -21.81 -7.02
C ALA A 111 -18.34 -20.91 -6.89
N TYR A 112 -17.15 -21.46 -6.58
CA TYR A 112 -15.95 -20.62 -6.42
C TYR A 112 -15.55 -19.97 -7.76
N GLY A 113 -15.72 -20.68 -8.88
CA GLY A 113 -15.38 -20.17 -10.21
C GLY A 113 -16.22 -18.95 -10.57
N THR A 114 -17.54 -19.03 -10.32
CA THR A 114 -18.49 -17.94 -10.53
C THR A 114 -18.24 -16.78 -9.57
N SER A 115 -18.02 -17.04 -8.27
CA SER A 115 -17.76 -15.99 -7.28
C SER A 115 -16.50 -15.19 -7.60
N ILE A 116 -15.39 -15.86 -7.92
CA ILE A 116 -14.14 -15.18 -8.29
C ILE A 116 -14.31 -14.40 -9.60
N SER A 117 -14.97 -15.00 -10.60
CA SER A 117 -15.21 -14.32 -11.89
C SER A 117 -16.08 -13.07 -11.72
N SER A 118 -17.09 -13.12 -10.85
CA SER A 118 -17.93 -11.97 -10.51
C SER A 118 -17.11 -10.86 -9.84
N LEU A 119 -16.32 -11.19 -8.82
CA LEU A 119 -15.46 -10.22 -8.12
C LEU A 119 -14.36 -9.63 -9.00
N THR A 120 -13.91 -10.37 -10.02
CA THR A 120 -12.87 -9.92 -10.96
C THR A 120 -13.41 -9.29 -12.24
N SER A 121 -14.73 -9.27 -12.43
CA SER A 121 -15.42 -8.63 -13.57
C SER A 121 -15.03 -7.15 -13.71
N LYS A 122 -15.05 -6.62 -14.93
CA LYS A 122 -14.53 -5.26 -15.24
C LYS A 122 -15.15 -4.18 -14.34
N ASP A 123 -16.44 -4.29 -14.04
CA ASP A 123 -17.21 -3.29 -13.31
C ASP A 123 -17.22 -3.50 -11.78
N SER A 124 -16.63 -4.60 -11.30
CA SER A 124 -16.50 -4.86 -9.86
C SER A 124 -15.60 -3.83 -9.18
N ARG A 125 -16.13 -3.21 -8.11
CA ARG A 125 -15.40 -2.32 -7.20
C ARG A 125 -14.66 -3.07 -6.09
N GLN A 126 -14.96 -4.35 -5.91
CA GLN A 126 -14.43 -5.22 -4.85
C GLN A 126 -13.07 -5.84 -5.22
N LYS A 127 -12.27 -5.15 -6.05
CA LYS A 127 -10.96 -5.62 -6.51
C LYS A 127 -9.96 -4.48 -6.69
N ILE A 128 -8.69 -4.79 -6.49
CA ILE A 128 -7.55 -3.91 -6.75
C ILE A 128 -6.43 -4.72 -7.40
N LEU A 129 -5.85 -4.19 -8.48
CA LEU A 129 -4.62 -4.74 -9.06
C LEU A 129 -3.38 -4.12 -8.36
N ILE A 130 -2.57 -4.94 -7.72
CA ILE A 130 -1.34 -4.54 -7.02
C ILE A 130 -0.16 -5.26 -7.66
N GLY A 131 0.64 -4.54 -8.47
CA GLY A 131 1.64 -5.17 -9.32
C GLY A 131 0.97 -6.14 -10.29
N ASN A 132 1.28 -7.44 -10.17
CA ASN A 132 0.62 -8.52 -10.93
C ASN A 132 -0.39 -9.34 -10.11
N THR A 133 -0.74 -8.91 -8.89
CA THR A 133 -1.66 -9.61 -8.00
C THR A 133 -3.02 -8.93 -8.03
N THR A 134 -4.08 -9.66 -8.37
CA THR A 134 -5.47 -9.23 -8.23
C THR A 134 -5.91 -9.52 -6.81
N MET A 135 -6.06 -8.47 -6.01
CA MET A 135 -6.62 -8.54 -4.68
C MET A 135 -8.13 -8.33 -4.76
N MET A 136 -8.89 -9.24 -4.18
CA MET A 136 -10.34 -9.14 -4.02
C MET A 136 -10.68 -9.08 -2.54
N PHE A 137 -11.85 -8.53 -2.23
CA PHE A 137 -12.32 -8.42 -0.86
C PHE A 137 -13.85 -8.43 -0.79
N TRP A 138 -14.40 -8.98 0.29
CA TRP A 138 -15.84 -9.03 0.55
C TRP A 138 -16.11 -9.23 2.04
N SER A 139 -17.28 -8.84 2.52
CA SER A 139 -17.77 -9.14 3.86
C SER A 139 -18.80 -10.27 3.86
N GLU A 140 -18.99 -10.89 5.03
CA GLU A 140 -19.99 -11.96 5.23
C GLU A 140 -21.42 -11.47 4.95
N THR A 141 -21.69 -10.20 5.28
CA THR A 141 -22.91 -9.47 4.93
C THR A 141 -22.54 -8.13 4.34
N LYS A 142 -23.40 -7.55 3.47
CA LYS A 142 -23.15 -6.24 2.86
C LYS A 142 -22.72 -5.21 3.90
N ASN A 143 -21.60 -4.55 3.65
CA ASN A 143 -20.99 -3.61 4.61
C ASN A 143 -20.39 -2.40 3.89
N GLU A 144 -20.45 -1.23 4.53
CA GLU A 144 -19.95 0.03 3.98
C GLU A 144 -18.44 -0.02 3.65
N LEU A 145 -17.67 -0.82 4.39
CA LEU A 145 -16.25 -0.99 4.11
C LEU A 145 -15.98 -1.53 2.71
N GLU A 146 -16.87 -2.36 2.13
CA GLU A 146 -16.72 -2.87 0.76
C GLU A 146 -16.69 -1.74 -0.28
N ASP A 147 -17.47 -0.69 -0.04
CA ASP A 147 -17.55 0.48 -0.94
C ASP A 147 -16.37 1.44 -0.75
N GLU A 148 -15.87 1.56 0.49
CA GLU A 148 -14.78 2.50 0.81
C GLU A 148 -13.38 1.93 0.58
N PHE A 149 -13.19 0.61 0.69
CA PHE A 149 -11.87 -0.04 0.71
C PHE A 149 -11.00 0.28 -0.52
N LEU A 150 -11.62 0.36 -1.70
CA LEU A 150 -10.92 0.75 -2.93
C LEU A 150 -10.38 2.18 -2.83
N SER A 151 -11.23 3.13 -2.42
CA SER A 151 -10.87 4.54 -2.29
C SER A 151 -9.82 4.79 -1.21
N LEU A 152 -9.79 3.94 -0.18
CA LEU A 152 -8.83 3.96 0.91
C LEU A 152 -7.41 3.57 0.47
N LEU A 153 -7.28 2.55 -0.38
CA LEU A 153 -5.96 2.05 -0.79
C LEU A 153 -5.48 2.72 -2.08
N LYS A 154 -6.40 3.02 -3.00
CA LYS A 154 -6.13 3.68 -4.27
C LYS A 154 -7.23 4.72 -4.52
N PRO A 155 -7.17 5.90 -3.89
CA PRO A 155 -7.99 6.99 -4.36
C PRO A 155 -7.69 7.23 -5.84
N SER A 156 -8.71 7.50 -6.63
CA SER A 156 -8.54 7.84 -8.03
C SER A 156 -7.59 9.03 -8.12
N ASP A 157 -6.41 8.79 -8.68
CA ASP A 157 -5.61 9.85 -9.26
C ASP A 157 -6.38 10.26 -10.53
N GLU A 158 -7.39 11.12 -10.42
CA GLU A 158 -7.92 11.79 -11.60
C GLU A 158 -6.77 12.60 -12.22
N ASP A 159 -6.15 12.02 -13.24
CA ASP A 159 -5.18 12.63 -14.14
C ASP A 159 -5.85 13.88 -14.78
N PRO A 160 -5.41 15.12 -14.49
CA PRO A 160 -5.82 16.29 -15.26
C PRO A 160 -5.03 16.29 -16.56
N LYS A 161 -5.25 15.29 -17.42
CA LYS A 161 -4.83 15.33 -18.83
C LYS A 161 -5.73 16.32 -19.57
N LYS A 162 -5.60 17.60 -19.25
CA LYS A 162 -6.10 18.71 -20.07
C LYS A 162 -5.26 19.98 -20.06
N ASP A 163 -4.13 20.06 -19.35
CA ASP A 163 -3.23 21.22 -19.47
C ASP A 163 -1.79 20.81 -19.78
N SER A 164 -1.61 20.35 -21.02
CA SER A 164 -0.33 20.38 -21.71
C SER A 164 0.11 21.84 -21.95
N LYS A 165 0.71 22.49 -20.94
CA LYS A 165 1.62 23.66 -21.09
C LYS A 165 2.28 24.18 -19.80
N ARG A 166 2.23 23.47 -18.66
CA ARG A 166 2.94 23.86 -17.42
C ARG A 166 4.14 22.97 -17.09
N LYS A 167 5.03 22.75 -18.07
CA LYS A 167 6.38 22.22 -17.82
C LYS A 167 7.32 23.39 -17.56
N GLN A 168 8.15 23.24 -16.53
CA GLN A 168 9.12 24.21 -15.98
C GLN A 168 8.49 25.28 -15.09
N GLU A 169 8.33 24.98 -13.79
CA GLU A 169 8.53 25.92 -12.65
C GLU A 169 7.99 25.43 -11.29
N ALA A 170 7.36 24.26 -11.17
CA ALA A 170 6.87 23.74 -9.88
C ALA A 170 7.81 22.72 -9.19
N ARG A 171 9.13 22.90 -9.29
CA ARG A 171 10.14 22.17 -8.49
C ARG A 171 10.28 22.85 -7.13
N SER A 172 9.39 22.56 -6.19
CA SER A 172 9.55 22.67 -4.73
C SER A 172 8.16 22.83 -4.12
N ASN A 173 7.62 21.75 -3.54
CA ASN A 173 6.65 21.74 -2.43
C ASN A 173 5.46 22.72 -2.40
N GLN A 174 5.02 23.37 -3.49
CA GLN A 174 3.97 24.41 -3.40
C GLN A 174 2.71 24.20 -4.24
N THR A 175 2.59 23.09 -4.97
CA THR A 175 1.34 22.74 -5.70
C THR A 175 0.73 21.45 -5.12
N ILE A 176 0.58 21.42 -3.79
CA ILE A 176 -0.03 20.34 -3.01
C ILE A 176 -1.28 20.90 -2.30
N LYS A 177 -1.93 21.94 -2.87
CA LYS A 177 -2.98 22.71 -2.18
C LYS A 177 -4.42 22.36 -2.51
N GLU A 178 -4.72 21.50 -3.50
CA GLU A 178 -6.12 21.39 -3.95
C GLU A 178 -6.82 20.04 -3.75
N HIS A 179 -6.17 18.96 -3.32
CA HIS A 179 -6.87 17.67 -3.17
C HIS A 179 -6.42 16.87 -1.93
N PHE A 180 -6.37 17.53 -0.78
CA PHE A 180 -6.18 16.86 0.51
C PHE A 180 -7.42 16.99 1.37
N VAL A 181 -8.50 16.41 0.88
CA VAL A 181 -9.54 15.96 1.82
C VAL A 181 -8.85 14.94 2.72
N SER A 182 -8.86 15.18 4.02
CA SER A 182 -8.54 14.20 5.05
C SER A 182 -9.85 13.51 5.46
N PRO A 183 -10.33 12.47 4.76
CA PRO A 183 -11.61 11.85 5.12
C PRO A 183 -11.48 10.84 6.27
N PHE A 184 -10.27 10.42 6.68
CA PHE A 184 -10.13 9.12 7.35
C PHE A 184 -10.13 9.11 8.88
N THR A 185 -9.86 10.21 9.59
CA THR A 185 -9.97 10.17 11.05
C THR A 185 -11.40 10.14 11.59
N GLY A 186 -12.41 10.31 10.73
CA GLY A 186 -13.83 10.22 11.13
C GLY A 186 -14.60 9.08 10.45
N LYS A 187 -14.36 8.82 9.15
CA LYS A 187 -15.18 7.89 8.36
C LYS A 187 -15.12 6.43 8.79
N LEU A 188 -14.00 5.98 9.35
CA LEU A 188 -13.87 4.59 9.78
C LEU A 188 -14.12 4.42 11.29
N GLN A 189 -14.39 5.51 12.01
CA GLN A 189 -14.48 5.50 13.46
C GLN A 189 -15.69 4.71 13.95
N HIS A 190 -16.83 4.80 13.25
CA HIS A 190 -18.04 4.04 13.59
C HIS A 190 -17.89 2.54 13.31
N LEU A 191 -16.99 2.16 12.39
CA LEU A 191 -16.74 0.77 12.02
C LEU A 191 -15.79 0.03 12.96
N LEU A 192 -15.09 0.72 13.89
CA LEU A 192 -14.03 0.12 14.71
C LEU A 192 -14.50 -1.06 15.58
N ASN A 193 -15.78 -1.11 15.94
CA ASN A 193 -16.37 -2.16 16.76
C ASN A 193 -17.23 -3.16 15.94
N ASP A 194 -17.18 -3.07 14.60
CA ASP A 194 -17.94 -3.96 13.73
C ASP A 194 -17.30 -5.35 13.65
N GLY A 195 -18.01 -6.35 14.17
CA GLY A 195 -17.61 -7.76 14.20
C GLY A 195 -17.89 -8.52 12.91
N THR A 196 -18.46 -7.90 11.88
CA THR A 196 -18.75 -8.53 10.58
C THR A 196 -17.47 -9.08 9.98
N LYS A 197 -17.47 -10.36 9.58
CA LYS A 197 -16.27 -10.96 8.97
C LYS A 197 -16.00 -10.31 7.63
N PHE A 198 -14.74 -10.03 7.38
CA PHE A 198 -14.23 -9.45 6.15
C PHE A 198 -13.08 -10.30 5.63
N PHE A 199 -13.11 -10.58 4.34
CA PHE A 199 -12.23 -11.53 3.67
C PHE A 199 -11.45 -10.83 2.59
N ILE A 200 -10.15 -11.11 2.52
CA ILE A 200 -9.26 -10.57 1.49
C ILE A 200 -8.47 -11.70 0.85
N LEU A 201 -8.52 -11.77 -0.48
CA LEU A 201 -7.87 -12.81 -1.28
C LEU A 201 -6.98 -12.18 -2.35
N GLY A 202 -5.69 -12.50 -2.34
CA GLY A 202 -4.73 -12.09 -3.37
C GLY A 202 -4.41 -13.23 -4.34
N LEU A 203 -4.78 -13.09 -5.62
CA LEU A 203 -4.49 -14.06 -6.66
C LEU A 203 -3.51 -13.49 -7.69
N ALA A 204 -2.49 -14.26 -8.04
CA ALA A 204 -1.55 -13.90 -9.11
C ALA A 204 -1.53 -14.98 -10.20
N PRO A 205 -1.53 -14.61 -11.49
CA PRO A 205 -1.37 -15.57 -12.56
C PRO A 205 0.06 -16.14 -12.57
N ASN A 206 0.16 -17.43 -12.89
CA ASN A 206 1.40 -18.14 -13.15
C ASN A 206 1.18 -19.06 -14.38
N ALA A 207 1.33 -18.48 -15.57
CA ALA A 207 0.96 -19.11 -16.84
C ALA A 207 -0.48 -19.66 -16.81
N ALA A 208 -0.65 -20.98 -16.87
CA ALA A 208 -1.95 -21.65 -16.86
C ALA A 208 -2.55 -21.85 -15.45
N ARG A 209 -1.82 -21.49 -14.39
CA ARG A 209 -2.24 -21.68 -12.99
C ARG A 209 -2.42 -20.35 -12.26
N ILE A 210 -3.23 -20.37 -11.22
CA ILE A 210 -3.41 -19.25 -10.31
C ILE A 210 -2.71 -19.57 -8.99
N SER A 211 -1.88 -18.65 -8.52
CA SER A 211 -1.23 -18.74 -7.22
C SER A 211 -1.98 -17.88 -6.20
N VAL A 212 -2.36 -18.49 -5.07
CA VAL A 212 -2.86 -17.74 -3.90
C VAL A 212 -1.66 -17.09 -3.21
N ARG A 213 -1.55 -15.76 -3.30
CA ARG A 213 -0.46 -14.98 -2.70
C ARG A 213 -0.70 -14.74 -1.21
N PHE A 214 -1.94 -14.46 -0.84
CA PHE A 214 -2.36 -14.28 0.53
C PHE A 214 -3.88 -14.51 0.66
N TRP A 215 -4.27 -14.98 1.84
CA TRP A 215 -5.64 -15.13 2.29
C TRP A 215 -5.73 -14.57 3.70
N TYR A 216 -6.59 -13.57 3.92
CA TYR A 216 -6.68 -12.85 5.18
C TYR A 216 -8.14 -12.71 5.62
N PRO A 217 -8.65 -13.66 6.42
CA PRO A 217 -9.93 -13.52 7.12
C PRO A 217 -9.74 -12.64 8.36
N SER A 218 -10.62 -11.67 8.56
CA SER A 218 -10.58 -10.68 9.64
C SER A 218 -12.00 -10.19 9.94
N THR A 219 -12.13 -9.13 10.76
CA THR A 219 -13.37 -8.35 10.88
C THR A 219 -13.24 -6.96 10.25
N VAL A 220 -14.38 -6.34 9.94
CA VAL A 220 -14.48 -4.94 9.48
C VAL A 220 -13.80 -4.00 10.48
N GLY A 221 -14.04 -4.17 11.78
CA GLY A 221 -13.44 -3.32 12.82
C GLY A 221 -11.92 -3.43 12.91
N GLU A 222 -11.37 -4.65 12.80
CA GLU A 222 -9.93 -4.85 12.84
C GLU A 222 -9.23 -4.23 11.62
N ILE A 223 -9.78 -4.42 10.42
CA ILE A 223 -9.23 -3.83 9.20
C ILE A 223 -9.29 -2.30 9.25
N SER A 224 -10.44 -1.75 9.68
CA SER A 224 -10.64 -0.31 9.83
C SER A 224 -9.63 0.30 10.80
N LYS A 225 -9.39 -0.37 11.94
CA LYS A 225 -8.36 0.01 12.92
C LYS A 225 -6.96 0.00 12.31
N ASN A 226 -6.59 -1.05 11.59
CA ASN A 226 -5.25 -1.19 11.01
C ASN A 226 -4.97 -0.15 9.92
N ILE A 227 -5.99 0.15 9.09
CA ILE A 227 -5.92 1.20 8.08
C ILE A 227 -5.80 2.59 8.73
N ASN A 228 -6.60 2.88 9.75
CA ASN A 228 -6.50 4.13 10.51
C ASN A 228 -5.11 4.31 11.15
N GLN A 229 -4.56 3.23 11.70
CA GLN A 229 -3.21 3.25 12.26
C GLN A 229 -2.15 3.49 11.17
N HIS A 230 -2.29 2.89 9.99
CA HIS A 230 -1.39 3.16 8.84
C HIS A 230 -1.32 4.64 8.50
N PHE A 231 -2.47 5.30 8.37
CA PHE A 231 -2.48 6.72 8.05
C PHE A 231 -1.99 7.59 9.19
N THR A 232 -2.32 7.24 10.43
CA THR A 232 -1.78 7.92 11.63
C THR A 232 -0.26 7.83 11.67
N ASP A 233 0.30 6.64 11.39
CA ASP A 233 1.74 6.41 11.33
C ASP A 233 2.42 7.24 10.24
N LEU A 234 1.72 7.58 9.15
CA LEU A 234 2.22 8.39 8.04
C LEU A 234 2.11 9.90 8.27
N LYS A 235 1.22 10.37 9.17
CA LYS A 235 1.00 11.80 9.44
C LYS A 235 2.28 12.52 9.80
N LEU A 236 2.68 13.47 8.98
CA LEU A 236 3.90 14.24 9.17
C LEU A 236 3.57 15.68 8.83
N GLU A 237 4.05 16.61 9.65
CA GLU A 237 3.79 18.02 9.42
C GLU A 237 4.53 18.51 8.18
N ILE A 238 3.82 19.22 7.31
CA ILE A 238 4.43 19.94 6.18
C ILE A 238 4.28 21.43 6.47
N TYR A 239 5.37 22.15 6.26
CA TYR A 239 5.32 23.60 6.30
C TYR A 239 4.38 24.16 5.22
N ASN A 240 3.42 25.02 5.62
CA ASN A 240 2.45 25.72 4.76
C ASN A 240 1.53 24.84 3.89
N ILE A 241 1.38 23.56 4.24
CA ILE A 241 0.47 22.62 3.57
C ILE A 241 -0.18 21.74 4.65
N GLU A 242 -1.51 21.64 4.64
CA GLU A 242 -2.20 20.63 5.42
C GLU A 242 -1.70 19.24 4.99
N SER A 243 -1.19 18.47 5.96
CA SER A 243 -0.55 17.20 5.68
C SER A 243 -1.53 16.28 4.95
N GLY A 244 -1.19 16.00 3.70
CA GLY A 244 -2.05 15.30 2.78
C GLY A 244 -2.05 13.79 2.91
N PHE A 245 -3.12 13.17 2.40
CA PHE A 245 -3.21 11.73 2.16
C PHE A 245 -2.04 11.22 1.29
N ILE A 246 -1.36 10.17 1.75
CA ILE A 246 -0.31 9.47 0.97
C ILE A 246 -0.91 8.16 0.46
N SER A 247 -1.24 8.12 -0.83
CA SER A 247 -1.77 6.91 -1.47
C SER A 247 -0.75 5.78 -1.54
N LEU A 248 -1.24 4.55 -1.62
CA LEU A 248 -0.39 3.37 -1.82
C LEU A 248 0.52 3.53 -3.05
N ASN A 249 -0.01 4.07 -4.15
CA ASN A 249 0.77 4.34 -5.36
C ASN A 249 1.91 5.34 -5.09
N ARG A 250 1.67 6.40 -4.31
CA ARG A 250 2.71 7.36 -3.93
C ARG A 250 3.77 6.75 -3.02
N ILE A 251 3.39 5.87 -2.09
CA ILE A 251 4.36 5.11 -1.27
C ILE A 251 5.22 4.25 -2.18
N LEU A 252 4.60 3.44 -3.05
CA LEU A 252 5.30 2.52 -3.93
C LEU A 252 6.20 3.24 -4.93
N SER A 253 5.71 4.28 -5.60
CA SER A 253 6.51 5.06 -6.54
C SER A 253 7.72 5.72 -5.86
N SER A 254 7.59 6.14 -4.60
CA SER A 254 8.72 6.73 -3.86
C SER A 254 9.91 5.78 -3.64
N THR A 255 9.70 4.47 -3.79
CA THR A 255 10.73 3.42 -3.72
C THR A 255 11.43 3.17 -5.05
N ALA A 256 10.81 3.57 -6.16
CA ALA A 256 11.26 3.27 -7.51
C ALA A 256 12.20 4.36 -8.06
N ILE A 257 13.08 3.94 -8.97
CA ILE A 257 13.91 4.87 -9.76
C ILE A 257 12.98 5.78 -10.58
N GLN A 258 13.19 7.09 -10.49
CA GLN A 258 12.39 8.13 -11.16
C GLN A 258 10.90 8.13 -10.82
N GLY A 259 10.47 7.43 -9.75
CA GLY A 259 9.06 7.36 -9.38
C GLY A 259 8.20 6.50 -10.31
N LYS A 260 8.80 5.71 -11.22
CA LYS A 260 8.02 4.93 -12.19
C LYS A 260 7.51 3.62 -11.58
N MET A 261 6.20 3.39 -11.68
CA MET A 261 5.56 2.19 -11.12
C MET A 261 6.09 0.87 -11.73
N GLU A 262 6.57 0.90 -12.98
CA GLU A 262 7.21 -0.26 -13.64
C GLU A 262 8.49 -0.74 -12.94
N ASN A 263 9.16 0.14 -12.19
CA ASN A 263 10.38 -0.17 -11.44
C ASN A 263 10.08 -0.63 -10.00
N VAL A 264 8.81 -0.70 -9.60
CA VAL A 264 8.42 -1.18 -8.27
C VAL A 264 8.43 -2.70 -8.25
N SER A 265 9.09 -3.29 -7.25
CA SER A 265 9.06 -4.74 -7.05
C SER A 265 7.63 -5.23 -6.76
N PRO A 266 7.06 -6.17 -7.53
CA PRO A 266 5.73 -6.71 -7.26
C PRO A 266 5.61 -7.36 -5.88
N LEU A 267 6.69 -7.96 -5.39
CA LEU A 267 6.76 -8.57 -4.06
C LEU A 267 6.63 -7.52 -2.94
N LEU A 268 7.19 -6.32 -3.14
CA LEU A 268 7.07 -5.23 -2.18
C LEU A 268 5.62 -4.74 -2.10
N SER A 269 4.96 -4.59 -3.25
CA SER A 269 3.57 -4.10 -3.30
C SER A 269 2.61 -5.02 -2.55
N GLY A 270 2.69 -6.34 -2.80
CA GLY A 270 1.87 -7.31 -2.09
C GLY A 270 2.12 -7.29 -0.58
N LYS A 271 3.38 -7.37 -0.17
CA LYS A 271 3.74 -7.38 1.26
C LYS A 271 3.35 -6.08 1.98
N LEU A 272 3.49 -4.93 1.34
CA LEU A 272 3.07 -3.64 1.92
C LEU A 272 1.58 -3.64 2.21
N VAL A 273 0.75 -4.07 1.25
CA VAL A 273 -0.70 -4.12 1.44
C VAL A 273 -1.10 -5.12 2.52
N THR A 274 -0.46 -6.29 2.56
CA THR A 274 -0.65 -7.24 3.66
C THR A 274 -0.30 -6.62 5.02
N SER A 275 0.81 -5.88 5.15
CA SER A 275 1.18 -5.19 6.39
C SER A 275 0.20 -4.07 6.78
N ILE A 276 -0.39 -3.37 5.81
CA ILE A 276 -1.42 -2.35 6.06
C ILE A 276 -2.67 -3.01 6.62
N ILE A 277 -3.16 -4.06 5.96
CA ILE A 277 -4.39 -4.77 6.32
C ILE A 277 -4.27 -5.49 7.66
N SER A 278 -3.17 -6.22 7.86
CA SER A 278 -2.96 -7.03 9.06
C SER A 278 -2.44 -6.26 10.26
N GLY A 279 -2.04 -5.00 10.07
CA GLY A 279 -1.37 -4.21 11.11
C GLY A 279 0.04 -4.71 11.46
N SER A 280 0.55 -5.74 10.79
CA SER A 280 1.90 -6.28 11.00
C SER A 280 3.00 -5.29 10.58
N GLU A 281 4.24 -5.61 10.97
CA GLU A 281 5.41 -4.83 10.59
C GLU A 281 5.50 -4.62 9.07
N TYR A 282 5.98 -3.45 8.66
CA TYR A 282 6.23 -3.19 7.26
C TYR A 282 7.42 -4.02 6.76
N PRO A 283 7.47 -4.35 5.45
CA PRO A 283 8.57 -5.11 4.89
C PRO A 283 9.91 -4.37 5.05
N ARG A 284 10.96 -5.04 5.53
CA ARG A 284 12.31 -4.45 5.65
C ARG A 284 12.87 -3.95 4.31
N THR A 285 12.40 -4.52 3.21
CA THR A 285 12.69 -4.07 1.84
C THR A 285 12.14 -2.68 1.56
N LEU A 286 11.05 -2.24 2.22
CA LEU A 286 10.53 -0.88 2.11
C LEU A 286 11.53 0.13 2.70
N LEU A 287 12.01 -0.13 3.92
CA LEU A 287 13.00 0.72 4.61
C LEU A 287 14.26 0.91 3.76
N SER A 288 14.87 -0.21 3.35
CA SER A 288 16.10 -0.19 2.55
C SER A 288 15.91 0.50 1.19
N SER A 289 14.78 0.26 0.51
CA SER A 289 14.51 0.91 -0.79
C SER A 289 14.37 2.43 -0.64
N ILE A 290 13.64 2.91 0.37
CA ILE A 290 13.47 4.34 0.63
C ILE A 290 14.83 5.00 0.94
N LEU A 291 15.65 4.39 1.81
CA LEU A 291 16.96 4.92 2.16
C LEU A 291 17.92 4.99 0.97
N ILE A 292 17.91 3.97 0.11
CA ILE A 292 18.70 3.97 -1.13
C ILE A 292 18.30 5.15 -2.03
N ARG A 293 16.98 5.41 -2.17
CA ARG A 293 16.50 6.54 -2.99
C ARG A 293 16.85 7.89 -2.40
N LEU A 294 16.69 8.09 -1.09
CA LEU A 294 17.12 9.33 -0.40
C LEU A 294 18.60 9.65 -0.64
N LYS A 295 19.47 8.64 -0.58
CA LYS A 295 20.91 8.80 -0.79
C LYS A 295 21.27 9.08 -2.25
N ALA A 296 20.61 8.38 -3.18
CA ALA A 296 20.92 8.49 -4.60
C ALA A 296 20.39 9.79 -5.22
N GLU A 297 19.19 10.23 -4.84
CA GLU A 297 18.52 11.39 -5.43
C GLU A 297 18.84 12.69 -4.71
N LYS A 298 19.45 12.62 -3.52
CA LYS A 298 19.83 13.79 -2.69
C LYS A 298 18.66 14.69 -2.31
N GLU A 299 17.44 14.20 -2.49
CA GLU A 299 16.19 14.87 -2.17
C GLU A 299 15.50 14.14 -1.01
N ILE A 300 15.22 14.90 0.05
CA ILE A 300 14.57 14.39 1.25
C ILE A 300 13.09 14.72 1.13
N SER A 301 12.36 13.84 0.43
CA SER A 301 10.97 14.06 0.11
C SER A 301 10.04 13.77 1.29
N PHE A 302 8.96 14.55 1.40
CA PHE A 302 7.90 14.36 2.39
C PHE A 302 7.42 12.91 2.46
N VAL A 303 7.07 12.31 1.32
CA VAL A 303 6.52 10.94 1.26
C VAL A 303 7.51 9.93 1.85
N ARG A 304 8.79 10.03 1.48
CA ARG A 304 9.82 9.10 1.98
C ARG A 304 10.01 9.22 3.48
N VAL A 305 10.06 10.45 4.00
CA VAL A 305 10.20 10.68 5.44
C VAL A 305 8.96 10.21 6.21
N SER A 306 7.75 10.46 5.69
CA SER A 306 6.50 9.95 6.27
C SER A 306 6.49 8.42 6.36
N VAL A 307 6.94 7.75 5.30
CA VAL A 307 7.06 6.28 5.26
C VAL A 307 8.14 5.79 6.24
N LEU A 308 9.29 6.46 6.33
CA LEU A 308 10.32 6.12 7.32
C LEU A 308 9.77 6.25 8.75
N LYS A 309 9.07 7.35 9.06
CA LYS A 309 8.42 7.53 10.36
C LYS A 309 7.45 6.39 10.64
N ALA A 310 6.60 6.04 9.67
CA ALA A 310 5.62 4.97 9.82
C ALA A 310 6.29 3.61 10.09
N ILE A 311 7.38 3.31 9.38
CA ILE A 311 8.17 2.09 9.59
C ILE A 311 8.75 2.05 11.00
N LEU A 312 9.39 3.13 11.43
CA LEU A 312 10.04 3.21 12.73
C LEU A 312 9.03 3.12 13.87
N ASN A 313 7.91 3.86 13.79
CA ASN A 313 6.83 3.82 14.78
C ASN A 313 6.25 2.43 14.90
N ARG A 314 5.91 1.81 13.77
CA ARG A 314 5.34 0.47 13.77
C ARG A 314 6.30 -0.55 14.35
N LYS A 315 7.56 -0.55 13.87
CA LYS A 315 8.62 -1.43 14.39
C LYS A 315 8.85 -1.24 15.89
N GLY A 316 8.85 0.00 16.37
CA GLY A 316 9.04 0.31 17.79
C GLY A 316 7.94 -0.25 18.68
N ARG A 317 6.69 -0.29 18.19
CA ARG A 317 5.57 -0.89 18.91
C ARG A 317 5.66 -2.43 18.98
N PHE A 318 6.23 -3.09 17.97
CA PHE A 318 6.41 -4.55 17.95
C PHE A 318 7.65 -5.02 18.72
N GLU A 319 8.83 -4.49 18.37
CA GLU A 319 10.10 -5.01 18.88
C GLU A 319 10.53 -4.37 20.22
N LYS A 320 9.89 -3.28 20.66
CA LYS A 320 10.26 -2.50 21.86
C LYS A 320 11.78 -2.26 21.97
N PHE A 321 12.42 -1.88 20.87
CA PHE A 321 13.86 -1.70 20.88
C PHE A 321 14.29 -0.59 21.87
N LYS A 322 15.41 -0.83 22.56
CA LYS A 322 15.91 0.00 23.66
C LYS A 322 16.04 1.46 23.22
N ASN A 323 15.50 2.39 24.03
CA ASN A 323 15.54 3.84 23.81
C ASN A 323 14.74 4.36 22.61
N TYR A 324 13.73 3.62 22.15
CA TYR A 324 12.77 4.15 21.18
C TYR A 324 11.75 5.08 21.83
N LYS A 325 11.67 6.32 21.37
CA LYS A 325 10.54 7.23 21.61
C LYS A 325 9.74 7.30 20.31
N GLU A 326 8.43 7.09 20.41
CA GLU A 326 7.54 7.17 19.24
C GLU A 326 7.65 8.55 18.60
N LEU A 327 7.87 8.58 17.28
CA LEU A 327 8.05 9.79 16.53
C LEU A 327 6.69 10.46 16.32
N THR A 328 6.59 11.71 16.74
CA THR A 328 5.40 12.55 16.58
C THR A 328 5.31 13.13 15.17
N THR A 329 4.21 13.83 14.89
CA THR A 329 3.97 14.50 13.59
C THR A 329 4.95 15.66 13.33
N SER A 330 5.46 16.28 14.38
CA SER A 330 6.29 17.49 14.35
C SER A 330 7.60 17.28 15.10
N MET A 331 8.47 18.29 15.12
CA MET A 331 9.74 18.20 15.82
C MET A 331 9.56 17.98 17.33
N ASP A 332 10.19 16.93 17.86
CA ASP A 332 10.32 16.66 19.29
C ASP A 332 11.73 17.05 19.78
N GLU A 333 11.82 18.09 20.62
CA GLU A 333 13.08 18.60 21.17
C GLU A 333 13.66 17.69 22.27
N GLU A 334 12.80 16.94 22.95
CA GLU A 334 13.15 16.05 24.06
C GLU A 334 13.66 14.69 23.57
N ASN A 335 13.55 14.38 22.28
CA ASN A 335 14.00 13.10 21.74
C ASN A 335 15.53 12.95 21.92
N ILE A 336 15.96 12.04 22.80
CA ILE A 336 17.38 11.81 23.13
C ILE A 336 18.11 10.86 22.15
N ASN A 337 17.43 10.37 21.12
CA ASN A 337 18.06 9.45 20.17
C ASN A 337 19.18 10.16 19.38
N VAL A 338 20.38 9.56 19.40
CA VAL A 338 21.59 10.15 18.79
C VAL A 338 21.41 10.39 17.30
N ALA A 339 20.83 9.44 16.56
CA ALA A 339 20.66 9.58 15.12
C ALA A 339 19.67 10.69 14.75
N TYR A 340 18.54 10.76 15.46
CA TYR A 340 17.55 11.83 15.30
C TYR A 340 18.17 13.21 15.58
N ARG A 341 18.91 13.37 16.69
CA ARG A 341 19.61 14.62 17.04
C ARG A 341 20.68 15.02 16.04
N LEU A 342 21.49 14.08 15.54
CA LEU A 342 22.45 14.37 14.49
C LEU A 342 21.76 14.79 13.18
N GLY A 343 20.59 14.23 12.88
CA GLY A 343 19.74 14.69 11.79
C GLY A 343 19.30 16.15 11.97
N ARG A 344 18.81 16.50 13.18
CA ARG A 344 18.46 17.90 13.53
C ARG A 344 19.68 18.82 13.35
N LEU A 345 20.83 18.45 13.91
CA LEU A 345 22.05 19.26 13.81
C LEU A 345 22.46 19.50 12.35
N PHE A 346 22.38 18.46 11.51
CA PHE A 346 22.68 18.57 10.09
C PHE A 346 21.78 19.60 9.39
N ALA A 347 20.48 19.65 9.71
CA ALA A 347 19.55 20.64 9.17
C ALA A 347 19.90 22.07 9.62
N VAL A 348 20.31 22.26 10.88
CA VAL A 348 20.77 23.55 11.40
C VAL A 348 22.05 24.01 10.68
N MET A 349 23.01 23.12 10.48
CA MET A 349 24.26 23.40 9.75
C MET A 349 24.00 23.78 8.28
N GLU A 350 23.07 23.09 7.61
CA GLU A 350 22.67 23.44 6.24
C GLU A 350 22.02 24.82 6.21
N ARG A 351 21.12 25.10 7.15
CA ARG A 351 20.47 26.41 7.23
C ARG A 351 21.47 27.54 7.50
N LEU A 352 22.50 27.28 8.31
CA LEU A 352 23.59 28.22 8.54
C LEU A 352 24.37 28.49 7.25
N GLN A 353 24.70 27.45 6.49
CA GLN A 353 25.38 27.59 5.20
C GLN A 353 24.56 28.44 4.21
N GLU A 354 23.24 28.20 4.11
CA GLU A 354 22.34 28.98 3.26
C GLU A 354 22.28 30.46 3.64
N ARG A 355 22.34 30.76 4.94
CA ARG A 355 22.38 32.14 5.44
C ARG A 355 23.72 32.81 5.17
N ALA A 356 24.82 32.08 5.30
CA ALA A 356 26.17 32.59 5.03
C ALA A 356 26.42 32.86 3.55
N ASN A 357 25.85 32.03 2.68
CA ASN A 357 26.06 32.08 1.24
C ASN A 357 24.71 32.09 0.49
N PRO A 358 24.01 33.24 0.42
CA PRO A 358 22.80 33.36 -0.37
C PRO A 358 23.03 32.97 -1.85
N GLY A 359 22.12 32.19 -2.44
CA GLY A 359 22.22 31.76 -3.84
C GLY A 359 23.18 30.60 -4.13
N ILE A 360 23.60 29.83 -3.10
CA ILE A 360 24.48 28.67 -3.29
C ILE A 360 23.82 27.56 -4.14
N ASN A 361 24.56 27.02 -5.11
CA ASN A 361 24.07 25.99 -6.03
C ASN A 361 24.01 24.57 -5.44
N ALA A 362 24.81 24.28 -4.41
CA ALA A 362 24.85 22.97 -3.77
C ALA A 362 25.18 23.12 -2.28
N THR A 363 24.34 22.53 -1.42
CA THR A 363 24.50 22.61 0.03
C THR A 363 25.30 21.40 0.58
N ILE A 364 25.58 21.42 1.88
CA ILE A 364 26.13 20.26 2.58
C ILE A 364 25.21 19.04 2.48
N ARG A 365 23.88 19.22 2.31
CA ARG A 365 22.95 18.11 2.07
C ARG A 365 23.30 17.37 0.80
N ASP A 366 23.50 18.09 -0.31
CA ASP A 366 23.77 17.49 -1.62
C ASP A 366 25.12 16.74 -1.66
N ARG A 367 26.06 17.10 -0.77
CA ARG A 367 27.40 16.53 -0.72
C ARG A 367 27.56 15.45 0.35
N TYR A 368 26.98 15.66 1.53
CA TYR A 368 27.28 14.90 2.73
C TYR A 368 26.08 14.17 3.34
N PHE A 369 24.85 14.31 2.85
CA PHE A 369 23.71 13.63 3.49
C PHE A 369 23.87 12.11 3.55
N SER A 370 24.31 11.48 2.45
CA SER A 370 24.50 10.03 2.37
C SER A 370 25.60 9.54 3.33
N SER A 371 26.71 10.26 3.41
CA SER A 371 27.83 9.91 4.28
C SER A 371 27.54 10.24 5.75
N ALA A 372 26.91 11.38 6.04
CA ALA A 372 26.52 11.79 7.40
C ALA A 372 25.49 10.83 8.01
N SER A 373 24.51 10.40 7.21
CA SER A 373 23.52 9.42 7.66
C SER A 373 24.08 8.02 7.82
N SER A 374 25.19 7.65 7.17
CA SER A 374 25.74 6.28 7.27
C SER A 374 26.96 6.16 8.19
N ARG A 375 27.86 7.15 8.19
CA ARG A 375 29.15 7.16 8.91
C ARG A 375 29.39 8.50 9.61
N PRO A 376 28.57 8.87 10.61
CA PRO A 376 28.56 10.21 11.15
C PRO A 376 29.89 10.62 11.79
N ALA A 377 30.61 9.73 12.49
CA ALA A 377 31.90 10.06 13.11
C ALA A 377 32.95 10.60 12.13
N THR A 378 32.90 10.17 10.87
CA THR A 378 33.85 10.63 9.84
C THR A 378 33.46 11.96 9.19
N VAL A 379 32.17 12.30 9.21
CA VAL A 379 31.64 13.44 8.44
C VAL A 379 31.37 14.64 9.33
N PHE A 380 30.83 14.44 10.54
CA PHE A 380 30.52 15.54 11.45
C PHE A 380 31.72 16.41 11.83
N PRO A 381 32.94 15.89 12.04
CA PRO A 381 34.12 16.74 12.25
C PRO A 381 34.36 17.73 11.10
N VAL A 382 34.19 17.27 9.84
CA VAL A 382 34.30 18.12 8.65
C VAL A 382 33.19 19.17 8.65
N LEU A 383 31.96 18.78 8.96
CA LEU A 383 30.82 19.70 9.01
C LEU A 383 30.94 20.74 10.13
N PHE A 384 31.52 20.39 11.28
CA PHE A 384 31.79 21.35 12.34
C PHE A 384 32.76 22.44 11.88
N ASN A 385 33.88 22.06 11.24
CA ASN A 385 34.85 23.01 10.71
C ASN A 385 34.21 23.95 9.67
N LEU A 386 33.43 23.40 8.74
CA LEU A 386 32.71 24.21 7.75
C LEU A 386 31.72 25.17 8.42
N SER A 387 30.99 24.69 9.42
CA SER A 387 29.98 25.46 10.13
C SER A 387 30.59 26.59 10.95
N MET A 388 31.81 26.45 11.50
CA MET A 388 32.52 27.54 12.17
C MET A 388 32.78 28.73 11.23
N HIS A 389 33.21 28.47 10.00
CA HIS A 389 33.42 29.52 8.99
C HIS A 389 32.12 30.20 8.53
N HIS A 390 31.00 29.48 8.54
CA HIS A 390 29.69 30.08 8.24
C HIS A 390 29.14 30.87 9.43
N ALA A 391 29.32 30.37 10.66
CA ALA A 391 28.88 31.01 11.89
C ALA A 391 29.50 32.40 12.08
N SER A 392 30.78 32.56 11.73
CA SER A 392 31.46 33.86 11.79
C SER A 392 30.87 34.90 10.83
N LYS A 393 30.13 34.49 9.79
CA LYS A 393 29.56 35.37 8.77
C LYS A 393 28.07 35.67 8.95
N SER A 394 27.29 34.76 9.50
CA SER A 394 25.81 34.83 9.39
C SER A 394 25.03 34.43 10.64
N GLY A 395 25.63 34.51 11.83
CA GLY A 395 24.92 34.41 13.11
C GLY A 395 25.47 33.34 14.05
N SER A 396 26.61 33.63 14.68
CA SER A 396 27.29 32.75 15.63
C SER A 396 26.42 32.41 16.85
N VAL A 397 25.78 33.41 17.47
CA VAL A 397 24.99 33.22 18.71
C VAL A 397 23.79 32.28 18.49
N TRP A 398 23.05 32.46 17.39
CA TRP A 398 21.91 31.62 17.05
C TRP A 398 22.33 30.16 16.81
N PHE A 399 23.41 29.94 16.06
CA PHE A 399 23.93 28.62 15.77
C PHE A 399 24.46 27.93 17.02
N GLU A 400 25.28 28.62 17.82
CA GLU A 400 25.85 28.07 19.06
C GLU A 400 24.75 27.68 20.06
N LYS A 401 23.67 28.47 20.16
CA LYS A 401 22.51 28.14 21.00
C LYS A 401 21.84 26.83 20.57
N LEU A 402 21.46 26.69 19.29
CA LEU A 402 20.82 25.48 18.78
C LEU A 402 21.75 24.27 18.81
N LYS A 403 23.03 24.46 18.48
CA LYS A 403 24.04 23.42 18.56
C LYS A 403 24.18 22.92 20.01
N GLY A 404 24.26 23.84 20.97
CA GLY A 404 24.31 23.53 22.40
C GLY A 404 23.09 22.74 22.86
N GLU A 405 21.88 23.17 22.49
CA GLU A 405 20.62 22.48 22.81
C GLU A 405 20.58 21.05 22.24
N ILE A 406 20.98 20.87 20.97
CA ILE A 406 20.94 19.56 20.31
C ILE A 406 22.00 18.63 20.90
N LEU A 407 23.21 19.12 21.16
CA LEU A 407 24.35 18.33 21.64
C LEU A 407 24.34 18.09 23.16
N ALA A 408 23.75 18.97 23.97
CA ALA A 408 23.85 18.87 25.44
C ALA A 408 23.36 17.52 26.00
N PRO A 409 22.26 16.92 25.50
CA PRO A 409 21.82 15.58 25.93
C PRO A 409 22.64 14.43 25.35
N LEU A 410 23.53 14.67 24.37
CA LEU A 410 24.42 13.66 23.81
C LEU A 410 25.59 13.43 24.76
N SER A 411 25.36 12.60 25.77
CA SER A 411 26.38 12.15 26.73
C SER A 411 27.38 11.14 26.15
N GLY A 412 27.21 10.74 24.88
CA GLY A 412 28.02 9.73 24.18
C GLY A 412 28.80 10.27 22.98
N ARG A 413 29.79 9.49 22.52
CA ARG A 413 30.54 9.79 21.30
C ARG A 413 29.64 9.67 20.06
N ILE A 414 29.92 10.48 19.03
CA ILE A 414 29.29 10.31 17.71
C ILE A 414 29.60 8.89 17.20
N PRO A 415 28.58 8.09 16.84
CA PRO A 415 28.79 6.71 16.40
C PRO A 415 29.59 6.60 15.10
N ASN A 416 30.34 5.51 14.93
CA ASN A 416 31.10 5.27 13.70
C ASN A 416 30.19 4.99 12.51
N THR A 417 29.08 4.29 12.74
CA THR A 417 28.13 3.87 11.72
C THR A 417 26.71 3.86 12.29
N PHE A 418 25.73 4.12 11.43
CA PHE A 418 24.31 3.95 11.76
C PHE A 418 23.71 2.71 11.08
N SER A 419 22.87 1.99 11.81
CA SER A 419 21.93 0.99 11.28
C SER A 419 20.94 1.62 10.28
N LEU A 420 20.14 0.80 9.59
CA LEU A 420 19.12 1.32 8.67
C LEU A 420 18.05 2.11 9.43
N GLU A 421 17.68 1.65 10.62
CA GLU A 421 16.71 2.31 11.48
C GLU A 421 17.24 3.66 11.97
N GLU A 422 18.50 3.73 12.41
CA GLU A 422 19.16 4.98 12.78
C GLU A 422 19.31 5.93 11.59
N GLN A 423 19.62 5.43 10.39
CA GLN A 423 19.59 6.21 9.16
C GLN A 423 18.20 6.82 8.89
N GLY A 424 17.15 6.05 9.15
CA GLY A 424 15.78 6.54 9.09
C GLY A 424 15.50 7.65 10.11
N LEU A 425 15.92 7.44 11.36
CA LEU A 425 15.78 8.43 12.44
C LEU A 425 16.52 9.73 12.13
N PHE A 426 17.72 9.63 11.55
CA PHE A 426 18.48 10.78 11.06
C PHE A 426 17.70 11.57 10.00
N ALA A 427 17.11 10.88 9.02
CA ALA A 427 16.33 11.53 7.97
C ALA A 427 15.07 12.21 8.51
N VAL A 428 14.36 11.58 9.46
CA VAL A 428 13.19 12.18 10.13
C VAL A 428 13.60 13.41 10.96
N GLY A 429 14.66 13.31 11.76
CA GLY A 429 15.15 14.42 12.57
C GLY A 429 15.62 15.61 11.74
N TYR A 430 16.29 15.36 10.60
CA TYR A 430 16.62 16.38 9.63
C TYR A 430 15.36 17.09 9.11
N TYR A 431 14.36 16.33 8.67
CA TYR A 431 13.16 16.89 8.06
C TYR A 431 12.34 17.72 9.07
N HIS A 432 12.15 17.20 10.29
CA HIS A 432 11.49 17.90 11.38
C HIS A 432 12.16 19.25 11.67
N GLN A 433 13.48 19.25 11.86
CA GLN A 433 14.21 20.48 12.15
C GLN A 433 14.19 21.44 10.96
N ARG A 434 14.27 20.94 9.72
CA ARG A 434 14.22 21.77 8.52
C ARG A 434 12.89 22.51 8.42
N ASN A 435 11.77 21.83 8.67
CA ASN A 435 10.43 22.43 8.67
C ASN A 435 10.29 23.49 9.77
N GLU A 436 10.75 23.19 10.98
CA GLU A 436 10.71 24.14 12.10
C GLU A 436 11.49 25.43 11.79
N LEU A 437 12.67 25.31 11.17
CA LEU A 437 13.50 26.44 10.78
C LEU A 437 12.87 27.33 9.69
N PHE A 438 11.96 26.78 8.89
CA PHE A 438 11.21 27.54 7.90
C PHE A 438 10.03 28.28 8.54
N LYS A 439 9.27 27.64 9.44
CA LYS A 439 8.17 28.27 10.19
C LYS A 439 8.60 29.55 10.90
N LYS A 440 9.67 29.46 11.71
CA LYS A 440 10.20 30.60 12.48
C LYS A 440 10.63 31.77 11.60
N LYS A 441 10.98 31.54 10.33
CA LYS A 441 11.34 32.62 9.40
C LYS A 441 10.12 33.47 9.03
N GLU A 442 8.96 32.83 8.80
CA GLU A 442 7.76 33.54 8.38
C GLU A 442 7.13 34.34 9.52
N GLU A 443 7.09 33.78 10.73
CA GLU A 443 6.62 34.50 11.94
C GLU A 443 7.42 35.79 12.17
N LEU A 444 8.73 35.76 11.94
CA LEU A 444 9.59 36.94 12.03
C LEU A 444 9.37 37.95 10.89
N SER A 445 8.90 37.51 9.71
CA SER A 445 8.63 38.40 8.57
C SER A 445 7.20 38.92 8.50
N GLN A 446 6.26 38.35 9.27
CA GLN A 446 4.87 38.82 9.38
C GLN A 446 4.64 39.74 10.59
N GLY A 447 5.63 39.85 11.48
CA GLY A 447 5.65 40.76 12.63
C GLY A 447 6.41 42.07 12.41
N GLU A 448 6.87 42.32 11.18
CA GLU A 448 7.33 43.63 10.68
C GLU A 448 6.24 44.24 9.80
#